data_AF-G7EK55-F1
#
_entry.id   AF-G7EK55-F1
#
_cell.length_a   1.000
_cell.length_b   1.000
_cell.length_c   1.000
_cell.angle_alpha   90.00
_cell.angle_beta   90.00
_cell.angle_gamma   90.00
#
_symmetry.space_group_name_H-M   'P 1'
#
loop_
_entity.id
_entity.type
_entity.pdbx_description
1 polymer ?
#
loop_
_entity_poly.entity_id
_entity_poly.type
_entity_poly.pdbx_seq_one_letter_code
_entity_poly.pdbx_strand_id
1 'polypeptide(L)'
;MLGKLDFLDNKIFDDGSVYRRVRIEKVESMSALILATDGITDAWFETEKQLDSLTHWDRLWNELEPHVTNKNREDGLQGLTQWMDFWSKGNHDDRTISVCLVKE
;
A
#
# COMPACT_ATOMS: atom_id res chain seq x y z
N MET A 1 -2.02 25.81 4.40
CA MET A 1 -3.42 25.47 4.75
C MET A 1 -3.35 24.11 5.39
N LEU A 2 -3.50 24.02 6.72
CA LEU A 2 -3.37 22.75 7.46
C LEU A 2 -4.43 21.75 6.95
N GLY A 3 -3.98 20.58 6.53
CA GLY A 3 -4.85 19.51 6.03
C GLY A 3 -5.86 19.10 7.10
N LYS A 4 -7.15 19.26 6.79
CA LYS A 4 -8.21 18.79 7.67
C LYS A 4 -8.30 17.28 7.52
N LEU A 5 -7.90 16.55 8.57
CA LEU A 5 -8.18 15.12 8.70
C LEU A 5 -9.68 14.97 9.00
N ASP A 6 -10.48 14.76 7.96
CA ASP A 6 -11.88 14.36 8.13
C ASP A 6 -11.90 12.85 8.39
N PHE A 7 -12.12 12.50 9.66
CA PHE A 7 -12.34 11.13 10.10
C PHE A 7 -13.58 10.51 9.46
N LEU A 8 -13.60 9.17 9.38
CA LEU A 8 -14.76 8.42 8.93
C LEU A 8 -15.92 8.57 9.94
N ASP A 9 -16.79 9.56 9.75
CA ASP A 9 -18.01 9.81 10.53
C ASP A 9 -19.24 9.65 9.62
N ASN A 10 -20.39 9.22 10.15
CA ASN A 10 -21.61 8.98 9.37
C ASN A 10 -22.03 10.18 8.48
N LYS A 11 -21.69 11.40 8.89
CA LYS A 11 -21.95 12.63 8.14
C LYS A 11 -21.31 12.69 6.75
N ILE A 12 -20.21 11.97 6.52
CA ILE A 12 -19.52 11.95 5.22
C ILE A 12 -20.28 11.12 4.17
N PHE A 13 -21.17 10.23 4.64
CA PHE A 13 -22.07 9.47 3.77
C PHE A 13 -23.28 10.33 3.40
N ASP A 14 -23.77 11.13 4.34
CA ASP A 14 -24.90 12.06 4.12
C ASP A 14 -24.57 13.17 3.12
N ASP A 15 -23.35 13.72 3.16
CA ASP A 15 -22.91 14.78 2.25
C ASP A 15 -22.26 14.26 0.94
N GLY A 16 -22.16 12.94 0.79
CA GLY A 16 -21.59 12.27 -0.37
C GLY A 16 -20.09 12.54 -0.61
N SER A 17 -19.39 13.18 0.34
CA SER A 17 -17.96 13.47 0.23
C SER A 17 -17.10 12.21 0.19
N VAL A 18 -17.58 11.11 0.78
CA VAL A 18 -16.95 9.80 0.74
C VAL A 18 -16.73 9.29 -0.69
N TYR A 19 -17.68 9.55 -1.59
CA TYR A 19 -17.60 9.09 -2.99
C TYR A 19 -16.49 9.79 -3.78
N ARG A 20 -15.98 10.93 -3.31
CA ARG A 20 -14.81 11.59 -3.93
C ARG A 20 -13.47 10.96 -3.52
N ARG A 21 -13.45 10.21 -2.41
CA ARG A 21 -12.25 9.57 -1.85
C ARG A 21 -12.17 8.09 -2.21
N VAL A 22 -13.31 7.46 -2.49
CA VAL A 22 -13.38 6.06 -2.89
C VAL A 22 -13.28 5.97 -4.41
N ARG A 23 -12.24 5.29 -4.91
CA ARG A 23 -12.14 4.89 -6.32
C ARG A 23 -12.55 3.43 -6.44
N ILE A 24 -13.43 3.13 -7.41
CA ILE A 24 -13.87 1.77 -7.71
C ILE A 24 -13.53 1.52 -9.16
N GLU A 25 -12.70 0.50 -9.40
CA GLU A 25 -12.28 0.10 -10.73
C GLU A 25 -12.60 -1.39 -10.93
N LYS A 26 -13.06 -1.74 -12.14
CA LYS A 26 -13.26 -3.14 -12.53
C LYS A 26 -12.03 -3.61 -13.30
N VAL A 27 -11.30 -4.54 -12.72
CA VAL A 27 -10.13 -5.18 -13.34
C VAL A 27 -10.49 -6.58 -13.84
N GLU A 28 -10.02 -6.95 -15.03
CA GLU A 28 -10.27 -8.28 -15.62
C GLU A 28 -9.48 -9.39 -14.91
N SER A 29 -8.29 -9.05 -14.41
CA SER A 29 -7.40 -9.93 -13.66
C SER A 29 -6.64 -9.13 -12.60
N MET A 30 -6.37 -9.75 -11.46
CA MET A 30 -5.68 -9.12 -10.36
C MET A 30 -4.62 -10.06 -9.79
N SER A 31 -3.37 -9.60 -9.71
CA SER A 31 -2.27 -10.41 -9.18
C SER A 31 -2.31 -10.49 -7.66
N ALA A 32 -2.47 -9.33 -7.00
CA ALA A 32 -2.53 -9.23 -5.55
C ALA A 32 -3.21 -7.93 -5.10
N LEU A 33 -3.72 -7.93 -3.87
CA LEU A 33 -4.14 -6.74 -3.13
C LEU A 33 -3.02 -6.36 -2.17
N ILE A 34 -2.51 -5.14 -2.27
CA ILE A 34 -1.51 -4.60 -1.33
C ILE A 34 -2.20 -3.55 -0.46
N LEU A 35 -2.11 -3.71 0.86
CA LEU A 35 -2.52 -2.74 1.86
C LEU A 35 -1.29 -2.32 2.63
N ALA A 36 -1.05 -1.02 2.75
CA ALA A 36 0.13 -0.47 3.40
C ALA A 36 -0.23 0.77 4.22
N THR A 37 0.49 1.01 5.32
CA THR A 37 0.41 2.27 6.07
C THR A 37 1.18 3.38 5.38
N ASP A 38 0.92 4.62 5.78
CA ASP A 38 1.72 5.80 5.39
C ASP A 38 3.21 5.64 5.71
N GLY A 39 3.55 4.96 6.81
CA GLY A 39 4.94 4.59 7.12
C GLY A 39 5.64 3.76 6.04
N ILE A 40 4.91 3.04 5.18
CA ILE A 40 5.44 2.38 3.97
C ILE A 40 5.26 3.29 2.74
N THR A 41 4.08 3.86 2.52
CA THR A 41 3.81 4.61 1.28
C THR A 41 4.62 5.89 1.19
N ASP A 42 4.75 6.67 2.26
CA ASP A 42 5.53 7.92 2.26
C ASP A 42 7.04 7.63 2.26
N ALA A 43 7.42 6.52 2.89
CA ALA A 43 8.82 6.10 2.94
C ALA A 43 9.31 5.57 1.59
N TRP A 44 8.44 4.97 0.79
CA TRP A 44 8.78 4.35 -0.48
C TRP A 44 8.40 5.17 -1.71
N PHE A 45 7.20 5.75 -1.71
CA PHE A 45 6.72 6.69 -2.71
C PHE A 45 6.85 8.11 -2.13
N GLU A 46 8.07 8.64 -2.14
CA GLU A 46 8.43 9.98 -1.61
C GLU A 46 7.53 11.13 -2.12
N THR A 47 6.81 10.92 -3.23
CA THR A 47 5.89 11.92 -3.80
C THR A 47 4.58 11.30 -4.29
N GLU A 48 3.50 12.09 -4.28
CA GLU A 48 2.20 11.71 -4.85
C GLU A 48 2.30 11.26 -6.33
N LYS A 49 3.22 11.87 -7.10
CA LYS A 49 3.46 11.47 -8.50
C LYS A 49 3.99 10.05 -8.64
N GLN A 50 4.80 9.60 -7.69
CA GLN A 50 5.28 8.22 -7.67
C GLN A 50 4.16 7.27 -7.27
N LEU A 51 3.30 7.68 -6.32
CA LEU A 51 2.12 6.92 -5.93
C LEU A 51 1.12 6.74 -7.08
N ASP A 52 0.98 7.73 -7.96
CA ASP A 52 0.14 7.63 -9.16
C ASP A 52 0.82 6.91 -10.35
N SER A 53 2.09 6.51 -10.22
CA SER A 53 2.89 5.94 -11.32
C SER A 53 2.86 4.41 -11.33
N LEU A 54 2.29 3.82 -12.40
CA LEU A 54 2.31 2.36 -12.61
C LEU A 54 3.72 1.76 -12.54
N THR A 55 4.74 2.42 -13.09
CA THR A 55 6.14 1.92 -13.04
C THR A 55 6.68 1.76 -11.62
N HIS A 56 6.25 2.60 -10.67
CA HIS A 56 6.68 2.48 -9.27
C HIS A 56 5.92 1.36 -8.57
N TRP A 57 4.65 1.15 -8.91
CA TRP A 57 3.88 -0.01 -8.46
C TRP A 57 4.43 -1.32 -8.99
N ASP A 58 4.83 -1.38 -10.27
CA ASP A 58 5.49 -2.55 -10.85
C ASP A 58 6.81 -2.85 -10.14
N ARG A 59 7.58 -1.81 -9.81
CA ARG A 59 8.82 -1.96 -9.04
C ARG A 59 8.54 -2.50 -7.64
N LEU A 60 7.59 -1.92 -6.91
CA LEU A 60 7.18 -2.42 -5.59
C LEU A 60 6.75 -3.89 -5.69
N TRP A 61 5.93 -4.25 -6.68
CA TRP A 61 5.49 -5.63 -6.85
C TRP A 61 6.65 -6.57 -7.12
N ASN A 62 7.58 -6.22 -8.01
CA ASN A 62 8.76 -7.05 -8.31
C ASN A 62 9.66 -7.28 -7.08
N GLU A 63 9.68 -6.35 -6.13
CA GLU A 63 10.40 -6.51 -4.86
C GLU A 63 9.63 -7.41 -3.88
N LEU A 64 8.30 -7.32 -3.83
CA LEU A 64 7.46 -8.09 -2.90
C LEU A 64 7.16 -9.52 -3.37
N GLU A 65 6.94 -9.71 -4.68
CA GLU A 65 6.51 -10.97 -5.31
C GLU A 65 7.33 -12.18 -4.84
N PRO A 66 8.68 -12.15 -4.89
CA PRO A 66 9.50 -13.30 -4.50
C PRO A 66 9.31 -13.74 -3.05
N HIS A 67 8.92 -12.81 -2.18
CA HIS A 67 8.68 -13.09 -0.77
C HIS A 67 7.26 -13.59 -0.50
N VAL A 68 6.25 -13.02 -1.19
CA VAL A 68 4.84 -13.41 -1.01
C VAL A 68 4.50 -14.73 -1.70
N THR A 69 5.17 -15.07 -2.80
CA THR A 69 4.99 -16.35 -3.51
C THR A 69 6.00 -17.42 -3.08
N ASN A 70 6.79 -17.16 -2.02
CA ASN A 70 7.77 -18.12 -1.54
C ASN A 70 7.06 -19.40 -1.04
N LYS A 71 7.52 -20.56 -1.51
CA LYS A 71 7.00 -21.87 -1.09
C LYS A 71 7.23 -22.12 0.40
N ASN A 72 8.33 -21.59 0.96
CA ASN A 72 8.54 -21.55 2.39
C ASN A 72 7.96 -20.25 2.96
N ARG A 73 6.85 -20.37 3.67
CA ARG A 73 6.15 -19.23 4.27
C ARG A 73 6.99 -18.50 5.33
N GLU A 74 7.81 -19.22 6.09
CA GLU A 74 8.65 -18.60 7.13
C GLU A 74 9.75 -17.75 6.49
N ASP A 75 10.45 -18.29 5.47
CA ASP A 75 11.47 -17.56 4.73
C ASP A 75 10.87 -16.35 3.99
N GLY A 76 9.67 -16.50 3.41
CA GLY A 76 8.94 -15.41 2.78
C GLY A 76 8.59 -14.29 3.76
N LEU A 77 8.06 -14.64 4.95
CA LEU A 77 7.76 -13.68 6.02
C LEU A 77 9.03 -12.99 6.54
N GLN A 78 10.12 -13.73 6.72
CA GLN A 78 11.40 -13.16 7.12
C GLN A 78 11.92 -12.19 6.06
N GLY A 79 11.86 -12.55 4.78
CA GLY A 79 12.25 -11.70 3.66
C GLY A 79 11.43 -10.42 3.59
N LEU A 80 10.10 -10.49 3.75
CA LEU A 80 9.25 -9.30 3.86
C LEU A 80 9.63 -8.42 5.07
N THR A 81 9.91 -9.04 6.20
CA THR A 81 10.30 -8.32 7.42
C THR A 81 11.62 -7.57 7.22
N GLN A 82 12.58 -8.20 6.56
CA GLN A 82 13.85 -7.55 6.18
C GLN A 82 13.65 -6.47 5.13
N TRP A 83 12.80 -6.71 4.12
CA TRP A 83 12.47 -5.70 3.12
C TRP A 83 11.92 -4.44 3.78
N MET A 84 11.04 -4.57 4.79
CA MET A 84 10.49 -3.42 5.53
C MET A 84 11.52 -2.58 6.30
N ASP A 85 12.76 -3.05 6.49
CA ASP A 85 13.84 -2.35 7.21
C ASP A 85 14.61 -1.34 6.33
N PHE A 86 14.08 -0.96 5.17
CA PHE A 86 14.74 0.00 4.28
C PHE A 86 14.84 1.40 4.93
N TRP A 87 16.00 2.05 4.78
CA TRP A 87 16.20 3.40 5.32
C TRP A 87 15.37 4.43 4.55
N SER A 88 14.61 5.27 5.26
CA SER A 88 13.93 6.43 4.67
C SER A 88 14.16 7.65 5.56
N LYS A 89 14.70 8.71 4.97
CA LYS A 89 15.17 9.88 5.72
C LYS A 89 13.98 10.71 6.19
N GLY A 90 13.79 10.79 7.51
CA GLY A 90 12.74 11.60 8.13
C GLY A 90 11.40 10.89 8.30
N ASN A 91 11.29 9.62 7.88
CA ASN A 91 10.11 8.79 8.11
C ASN A 91 10.37 7.84 9.29
N HIS A 92 9.56 7.99 10.33
CA HIS A 92 9.68 7.25 11.59
C HIS A 92 8.36 6.54 11.98
N ASP A 93 7.34 6.61 11.14
CA ASP A 93 6.05 5.97 11.39
C ASP A 93 6.15 4.45 11.29
N ASP A 94 5.28 3.77 12.04
CA ASP A 94 5.22 2.31 12.08
C ASP A 94 4.85 1.74 10.70
N ARG A 95 5.64 0.75 10.26
CA ARG A 95 5.52 0.12 8.96
C ARG A 95 4.68 -1.13 9.04
N THR A 96 3.54 -1.12 8.36
CA THR A 96 2.69 -2.30 8.23
C THR A 96 2.33 -2.49 6.76
N ILE A 97 2.51 -3.72 6.27
CA ILE A 97 2.07 -4.14 4.94
C ILE A 97 1.31 -5.46 5.04
N SER A 98 0.24 -5.58 4.24
CA SER A 98 -0.51 -6.81 4.04
C SER A 98 -0.67 -7.05 2.55
N VAL A 99 -0.32 -8.25 2.10
CA VAL A 99 -0.46 -8.66 0.70
C VAL A 99 -1.39 -9.87 0.64
N CYS A 100 -2.49 -9.73 -0.10
CA CYS A 100 -3.44 -10.82 -0.34
C CYS A 100 -3.34 -11.27 -1.81
N LEU A 101 -2.89 -12.50 -2.02
CA LEU A 101 -2.90 -13.12 -3.35
C LEU A 101 -4.33 -13.48 -3.74
N VAL A 102 -4.68 -13.29 -5.00
CA VAL A 102 -5.97 -13.74 -5.52
C VAL A 102 -5.92 -15.26 -5.65
N LYS A 103 -6.91 -15.94 -5.08
CA LYS A 103 -7.03 -17.39 -5.19
C LYS A 103 -7.56 -17.72 -6.59
N GLU A 104 -6.78 -18.50 -7.34
CA GLU A 104 -7.23 -19.12 -8.59
C GLU A 104 -8.40 -20.09 -8.37
#